data_AF-A0A242MRM1-F1
#
_entry.id   AF-A0A242MRM1-F1
#
_cell.length_a   1.000
_cell.length_b   1.000
_cell.length_c   1.000
_cell.angle_alpha   90.00
_cell.angle_beta   90.00
_cell.angle_gamma   90.00
#
_symmetry.space_group_name_H-M   'P 1'
#
loop_
_entity.id
_entity.type
_entity.pdbx_description
1 polymer ?
#
loop_
_entity_poly.entity_id
_entity_poly.type
_entity_poly.pdbx_seq_one_letter_code
_entity_poly.pdbx_strand_id
1 'polypeptide(L)'
;MLANLFLHYAFDRWMQKSYPDVPFERYADDAICHCKSEAQARRLKRELEARLAECKLDLHPEKTKIVYCKQANRRADYPICQFDFLGYTFRPRSVMNRMGKLSVGFTPAVSNKAARAMRQAMRRKGLLRRYDLDLNDLADQTRPILRGWMQYYGRFTRSALAKALRAVDAALVHWARRKYKSLQRHKARAWVWLAGVKSRQPGLFAHWGIEATAGR
;
A
#
# COMPACT_ATOMS: atom_id res chain seq x y z
N MET A 1 -5.96 21.78 -14.47
CA MET A 1 -4.67 21.61 -15.19
C MET A 1 -3.61 22.66 -14.83
N LEU A 2 -3.95 23.83 -14.29
CA LEU A 2 -2.97 24.88 -13.95
C LEU A 2 -1.98 24.50 -12.83
N ALA A 3 -2.42 23.77 -11.80
CA ALA A 3 -1.57 23.39 -10.68
C ALA A 3 -0.38 22.50 -11.09
N ASN A 4 -0.58 21.57 -12.03
CA ASN A 4 0.50 20.71 -12.54
C ASN A 4 1.54 21.49 -13.34
N LEU A 5 1.10 22.50 -14.12
CA LEU A 5 1.99 23.38 -14.87
C LEU A 5 2.78 24.27 -13.93
N PHE A 6 2.14 24.82 -12.89
CA PHE A 6 2.81 25.66 -11.91
C PHE A 6 3.93 24.91 -11.20
N LEU A 7 3.66 23.72 -10.65
CA LEU A 7 4.68 22.89 -10.01
C LEU A 7 5.76 22.42 -10.99
N HIS A 8 5.45 22.27 -12.28
CA HIS A 8 6.46 21.97 -13.28
C HIS A 8 7.55 23.05 -13.36
N TYR A 9 7.17 24.33 -13.33
CA TYR A 9 8.14 25.42 -13.37
C TYR A 9 8.73 25.76 -12.00
N ALA A 10 7.90 25.75 -10.95
CA ALA A 10 8.32 26.07 -9.59
C ALA A 10 9.28 25.01 -9.02
N PHE A 11 9.03 23.73 -9.31
CA PHE A 11 9.76 22.60 -8.76
C PHE A 11 10.53 21.80 -9.82
N ASP A 12 9.86 21.18 -10.82
CA ASP A 12 10.52 20.20 -11.70
C ASP A 12 11.71 20.82 -12.47
N ARG A 13 11.51 21.95 -13.14
CA ARG A 13 12.56 22.63 -13.90
C ARG A 13 13.65 23.21 -13.01
N TRP A 14 13.28 23.70 -11.82
CA TRP A 14 14.25 24.20 -10.86
C TRP A 14 15.14 23.06 -10.33
N MET A 15 14.56 21.91 -9.99
CA MET A 15 15.30 20.72 -9.58
C MET A 15 16.27 20.25 -10.67
N GLN A 16 15.83 20.19 -11.92
CA GLN A 16 16.68 19.80 -13.05
C GLN A 16 17.86 20.75 -13.25
N LYS A 17 17.68 22.05 -13.01
CA LYS A 17 18.74 23.06 -13.18
C LYS A 17 19.70 23.14 -11.99
N SER A 18 19.15 23.15 -10.77
CA SER A 18 19.91 23.43 -9.54
C SER A 18 20.46 22.15 -8.88
N TYR A 19 19.80 21.00 -9.10
CA TYR A 19 20.10 19.72 -8.48
C TYR A 19 20.04 18.55 -9.48
N PRO A 20 20.79 18.59 -10.60
CA PRO A 20 20.74 17.55 -11.63
C PRO A 20 21.11 16.15 -11.11
N ASP A 21 21.92 16.09 -10.04
CA ASP A 21 22.38 14.84 -9.41
C ASP A 21 21.39 14.26 -8.37
N VAL A 22 20.26 14.92 -8.13
CA VAL A 22 19.23 14.47 -7.18
C VAL A 22 18.01 13.98 -7.95
N PRO A 23 17.85 12.66 -8.11
CA PRO A 23 16.63 12.09 -8.67
C PRO A 23 15.43 12.46 -7.81
N PHE A 24 14.27 12.63 -8.43
CA PHE A 24 13.02 12.84 -7.72
C PHE A 24 11.84 12.20 -8.44
N GLU A 25 10.81 11.85 -7.69
CA GLU A 25 9.50 11.48 -8.24
C GLU A 25 8.44 12.45 -7.72
N ARG A 26 7.61 12.98 -8.61
CA ARG A 26 6.48 13.83 -8.27
C ARG A 26 5.18 13.23 -8.76
N TYR A 27 4.15 13.31 -7.93
CA TYR A 27 2.78 12.97 -8.28
C TYR A 27 1.84 14.04 -7.72
N ALA A 28 1.25 14.84 -8.61
CA ALA A 28 0.51 16.05 -8.26
C ALA A 28 1.36 16.97 -7.34
N ASP A 29 0.94 17.16 -6.09
CA ASP A 29 1.58 17.96 -5.05
C ASP A 29 2.59 17.19 -4.19
N ASP A 30 2.53 15.85 -4.18
CA ASP A 30 3.47 15.02 -3.41
C ASP A 30 4.76 14.78 -4.22
N ALA A 31 5.92 15.05 -3.62
CA ALA A 31 7.23 14.79 -4.22
C ALA A 31 8.19 14.06 -3.26
N ILE A 32 9.05 13.21 -3.82
CA ILE A 32 10.14 12.53 -3.12
C ILE A 32 11.44 12.90 -3.81
N CYS A 33 12.43 13.35 -3.05
CA CYS A 33 13.78 13.64 -3.56
C CYS A 33 14.80 12.66 -2.96
N HIS A 34 15.63 12.04 -3.80
CA HIS A 34 16.63 11.05 -3.39
C HIS A 34 17.97 11.70 -3.08
N CYS A 35 18.20 11.98 -1.80
CA CYS A 35 19.48 12.52 -1.34
C CYS A 35 20.45 11.41 -0.92
N LYS A 36 21.73 11.59 -1.23
CA LYS A 36 22.81 10.66 -0.88
C LYS A 36 23.24 10.78 0.59
N SER A 37 23.04 11.95 1.20
CA SER A 37 23.39 12.22 2.60
C SER A 37 22.34 13.09 3.29
N GLU A 38 22.34 13.08 4.63
CA GLU A 38 21.47 13.94 5.43
C GLU A 38 21.80 15.43 5.23
N ALA A 39 23.08 15.79 5.11
CA ALA A 39 23.50 17.15 4.85
C ALA A 39 22.93 17.67 3.51
N GLN A 40 22.96 16.83 2.46
CA GLN A 40 22.34 17.16 1.17
C GLN A 40 20.83 17.32 1.31
N ALA A 41 20.15 16.43 2.05
CA ALA A 41 18.71 16.51 2.27
C ALA A 41 18.30 17.77 3.03
N ARG A 42 19.05 18.16 4.08
CA ARG A 42 18.80 19.39 4.85
C ARG A 42 19.05 20.64 4.01
N ARG A 43 20.11 20.65 3.20
CA ARG A 43 20.39 21.76 2.27
C ARG A 43 19.26 21.89 1.26
N LEU A 44 18.91 20.81 0.58
CA LEU A 44 17.84 20.79 -0.41
C LEU A 44 16.50 21.23 0.18
N LYS A 45 16.13 20.75 1.38
CA LYS A 45 14.90 21.18 2.05
C LYS A 45 14.86 22.69 2.25
N ARG A 46 15.94 23.31 2.75
CA ARG A 46 16.00 24.76 2.98
C ARG A 46 15.89 25.55 1.68
N GLU A 47 16.59 25.13 0.63
CA GLU A 47 16.54 25.82 -0.66
C GLU A 47 15.18 25.64 -1.36
N LEU A 48 14.55 24.47 -1.25
CA LEU A 48 13.19 24.24 -1.72
C LEU A 48 12.16 25.11 -0.98
N GLU A 49 12.34 25.30 0.33
CA GLU A 49 11.48 26.15 1.16
C GLU A 49 11.55 27.61 0.71
N ALA A 50 12.77 28.13 0.49
CA ALA A 50 12.96 29.46 -0.07
C ALA A 50 12.37 29.59 -1.48
N ARG A 51 12.62 28.59 -2.35
CA ARG A 51 12.16 28.61 -3.74
C ARG A 51 10.64 28.58 -3.85
N LEU A 52 9.98 27.75 -3.04
CA LEU A 52 8.52 27.67 -3.05
C LEU A 52 7.91 28.96 -2.48
N ALA A 53 8.52 29.56 -1.45
CA ALA A 53 8.09 30.85 -0.91
C ALA A 53 8.16 31.98 -1.97
N GLU A 54 9.21 32.02 -2.80
CA GLU A 54 9.27 32.95 -3.95
C GLU A 54 8.11 32.76 -4.92
N CYS A 55 7.64 31.52 -5.06
CA CYS A 55 6.50 31.15 -5.88
C CYS A 55 5.16 31.29 -5.13
N LYS A 56 5.14 31.89 -3.94
CA LYS A 56 3.97 32.02 -3.05
C LYS A 56 3.34 30.67 -2.67
N LEU A 57 4.17 29.65 -2.50
CA LEU A 57 3.81 28.32 -2.01
C LEU A 57 4.53 28.03 -0.70
N ASP A 58 3.82 27.45 0.26
CA ASP A 58 4.41 27.01 1.51
C ASP A 58 4.55 25.49 1.54
N LEU A 59 5.73 25.02 1.99
CA LEU A 59 5.92 23.62 2.31
C LEU A 59 5.17 23.30 3.61
N HIS A 60 4.33 22.27 3.58
CA HIS A 60 3.64 21.85 4.79
C HIS A 60 4.65 21.26 5.80
N PRO A 61 4.87 21.90 6.97
CA PRO A 61 5.97 21.55 7.88
C PRO A 61 5.87 20.13 8.42
N GLU A 62 4.66 19.65 8.68
CA GLU A 62 4.44 18.27 9.18
C GLU A 62 4.53 17.19 8.09
N LYS A 63 4.31 17.54 6.81
CA LYS A 63 4.39 16.57 5.72
C LYS A 63 5.82 16.42 5.21
N THR A 64 6.56 17.52 5.16
CA THR A 64 7.93 17.56 4.64
C THR A 64 8.92 17.08 5.69
N LYS A 65 9.38 15.84 5.54
CA LYS A 65 10.29 15.18 6.47
C LYS A 65 11.45 14.51 5.73
N ILE A 66 12.60 14.49 6.38
CA ILE A 66 13.76 13.71 5.94
C ILE A 66 13.56 12.29 6.47
N VAL A 67 13.65 11.29 5.59
CA VAL A 67 13.46 9.89 5.96
C VAL A 67 14.69 9.09 5.62
N TYR A 68 15.20 8.36 6.61
CA TYR A 68 16.33 7.48 6.42
C TYR A 68 15.89 6.15 5.82
N CYS A 69 16.36 5.90 4.60
CA CYS A 69 16.14 4.62 3.92
C CYS A 69 17.11 3.55 4.46
N LYS A 70 16.79 3.00 5.62
CA LYS A 70 17.60 1.97 6.31
C LYS A 70 17.60 0.65 5.53
N GLN A 71 18.80 0.09 5.34
CA GLN A 71 19.10 -1.13 4.59
C GLN A 71 20.19 -1.92 5.34
N ALA A 72 20.44 -3.18 4.96
CA ALA A 72 21.41 -4.04 5.64
C ALA A 72 22.82 -3.41 5.79
N ASN A 73 23.28 -2.69 4.76
CA ASN A 73 24.60 -2.05 4.74
C ASN A 73 24.61 -0.64 5.36
N ARG A 74 23.48 -0.21 5.94
CA ARG A 74 23.22 1.15 6.41
C ARG A 74 22.83 1.09 7.89
N ARG A 75 23.82 1.27 8.77
CA ARG A 75 23.69 1.04 10.22
C ARG A 75 23.33 2.27 11.04
N ALA A 76 23.25 3.46 10.43
CA ALA A 76 22.91 4.66 11.18
C ALA A 76 21.53 4.52 11.82
N ASP A 77 21.41 5.08 13.03
CA ASP A 77 20.12 5.18 13.68
C ASP A 77 19.50 6.54 13.34
N TYR A 78 18.21 6.53 13.03
CA TYR A 78 17.49 7.73 12.63
C TYR A 78 16.01 7.60 13.04
N PRO A 79 15.41 8.65 13.64
CA PRO A 79 14.08 8.55 14.22
C PRO A 79 13.00 8.22 13.19
N ILE A 80 13.14 8.72 11.96
CA ILE A 80 12.17 8.52 10.89
C ILE A 80 12.75 7.59 9.83
N CYS A 81 12.32 6.34 9.86
CA CYS A 81 12.70 5.31 8.88
C CYS A 81 11.51 4.82 8.04
N GLN A 82 10.42 5.58 7.94
CA GLN A 82 9.28 5.18 7.11
C GLN A 82 8.49 6.39 6.59
N PHE A 83 7.86 6.23 5.43
CA PHE A 83 6.93 7.19 4.88
C PHE A 83 5.86 6.51 4.04
N ASP A 84 4.75 7.23 3.84
CA ASP A 84 3.68 6.82 2.95
C ASP A 84 3.75 7.62 1.64
N PHE A 85 3.61 6.96 0.50
CA PHE A 85 3.53 7.59 -0.83
C PHE A 85 2.63 6.76 -1.74
N LEU A 86 1.67 7.40 -2.41
CA LEU A 86 0.73 6.76 -3.34
C LEU A 86 0.01 5.50 -2.80
N GLY A 87 -0.31 5.50 -1.51
CA GLY A 87 -0.98 4.37 -0.85
C GLY A 87 -0.04 3.24 -0.40
N TYR A 88 1.27 3.42 -0.55
CA TYR A 88 2.29 2.49 -0.05
C TYR A 88 3.04 3.06 1.14
N THR A 89 3.35 2.22 2.13
CA THR A 89 4.30 2.52 3.19
C THR A 89 5.66 1.92 2.84
N PHE A 90 6.64 2.79 2.61
CA PHE A 90 8.04 2.45 2.47
C PHE A 90 8.69 2.37 3.85
N ARG A 91 9.31 1.24 4.16
CA ARG A 91 10.03 1.02 5.42
C ARG A 91 11.04 -0.13 5.32
N PRO A 92 11.94 -0.30 6.29
CA PRO A 92 12.81 -1.47 6.39
C PRO A 92 11.97 -2.73 6.60
N ARG A 93 12.24 -3.74 5.78
CA ARG A 93 11.58 -5.04 5.79
C ARG A 93 12.59 -6.13 5.49
N SER A 94 12.37 -7.32 6.03
CA SER A 94 13.13 -8.50 5.63
C SER A 94 12.74 -8.88 4.20
N VAL A 95 13.72 -8.88 3.32
CA VAL A 95 13.60 -9.26 1.91
C VAL A 95 14.61 -10.35 1.60
N MET A 96 14.20 -11.32 0.80
CA MET A 96 15.12 -12.34 0.28
C MET A 96 15.98 -11.69 -0.80
N ASN A 97 17.29 -11.77 -0.67
CA ASN A 97 18.20 -11.32 -1.72
C ASN A 97 18.27 -12.36 -2.86
N ARG A 98 18.92 -12.01 -3.97
CA ARG A 98 19.11 -12.90 -5.13
C ARG A 98 19.82 -14.21 -4.80
N MET A 99 20.55 -14.27 -3.68
CA MET A 99 21.27 -15.45 -3.20
C MET A 99 20.46 -16.27 -2.17
N GLY A 100 19.15 -16.01 -2.01
CA GLY A 100 18.29 -16.73 -1.08
C GLY A 100 18.49 -16.38 0.40
N LYS A 101 19.32 -15.38 0.74
CA LYS A 101 19.54 -14.95 2.13
C LYS A 101 18.59 -13.81 2.50
N LEU A 102 18.05 -13.86 3.71
CA LEU A 102 17.26 -12.77 4.28
C LEU A 102 18.16 -11.57 4.58
N SER A 103 17.73 -10.40 4.13
CA SER A 103 18.42 -9.12 4.35
C SER A 103 17.41 -8.01 4.61
N VAL A 104 17.84 -6.91 5.23
CA VAL A 104 16.99 -5.74 5.43
C VAL A 104 17.00 -4.88 4.17
N GLY A 105 15.87 -4.78 3.50
CA GLY A 105 15.64 -3.92 2.36
C GLY A 105 14.60 -2.84 2.67
N PHE A 106 14.68 -1.71 1.98
CA PHE A 106 13.71 -0.63 2.11
C PHE A 106 12.68 -0.77 0.99
N THR A 107 11.50 -1.34 1.29
CA THR A 107 10.54 -1.75 0.26
C THR A 107 9.11 -1.29 0.55
N PRO A 108 8.33 -0.95 -0.49
CA PRO A 108 6.95 -0.54 -0.35
C PRO A 108 6.01 -1.73 -0.12
N ALA A 109 5.01 -1.52 0.73
CA ALA A 109 3.85 -2.39 0.84
C ALA A 109 2.58 -1.56 1.04
N VAL A 110 1.39 -2.13 0.81
CA VAL A 110 0.12 -1.44 1.06
C VAL A 110 0.13 -0.75 2.43
N SER A 111 -0.21 0.54 2.46
CA SER A 111 -0.19 1.31 3.70
C SER A 111 -1.34 0.91 4.61
N ASN A 112 -1.19 1.17 5.92
CA ASN A 112 -2.26 0.93 6.87
C ASN A 112 -3.50 1.78 6.55
N LYS A 113 -3.29 3.01 6.04
CA LYS A 113 -4.36 3.90 5.57
C LYS A 113 -5.09 3.30 4.36
N ALA A 114 -4.36 2.82 3.36
CA ALA A 114 -4.94 2.15 2.19
C ALA A 114 -5.70 0.87 2.59
N ALA A 115 -5.09 0.01 3.42
CA ALA A 115 -5.74 -1.20 3.91
C ALA A 115 -7.02 -0.90 4.70
N ARG A 116 -7.05 0.19 5.49
CA ARG A 116 -8.26 0.66 6.18
C ARG A 116 -9.32 1.13 5.19
N ALA A 117 -8.93 1.91 4.18
CA ALA A 117 -9.83 2.37 3.12
C ALA A 117 -10.45 1.20 2.35
N MET A 118 -9.67 0.18 2.01
CA MET A 118 -10.16 -1.06 1.37
C MET A 118 -11.23 -1.75 2.23
N ARG A 119 -10.96 -1.92 3.54
CA ARG A 119 -11.95 -2.49 4.47
C ARG A 119 -13.22 -1.66 4.55
N GLN A 120 -13.10 -0.34 4.57
CA GLN A 120 -14.24 0.58 4.60
C GLN A 120 -15.04 0.51 3.30
N ALA A 121 -14.39 0.46 2.14
CA ALA A 121 -15.05 0.32 0.84
C ALA A 121 -15.89 -0.97 0.77
N MET A 122 -15.34 -2.12 1.19
CA MET A 122 -16.12 -3.37 1.26
C MET A 122 -17.32 -3.26 2.19
N ARG A 123 -17.15 -2.64 3.36
CA ARG A 123 -18.23 -2.45 4.33
C ARG A 123 -19.33 -1.55 3.79
N ARG A 124 -18.97 -0.43 3.15
CA ARG A 124 -19.92 0.53 2.56
C ARG A 124 -20.74 -0.10 1.44
N LYS A 125 -20.11 -0.93 0.59
CA LYS A 125 -20.83 -1.63 -0.48
C LYS A 125 -21.87 -2.61 0.06
N GLY A 126 -21.74 -3.06 1.31
CA GLY A 126 -22.78 -3.84 1.99
C GLY A 126 -23.07 -5.23 1.43
N LEU A 127 -22.39 -5.65 0.35
CA LEU A 127 -22.64 -6.93 -0.33
C LEU A 127 -22.57 -8.12 0.63
N LEU A 128 -21.56 -8.14 1.50
CA LEU A 128 -21.36 -9.22 2.47
C LEU A 128 -22.34 -9.16 3.66
N ARG A 129 -23.33 -8.26 3.63
CA ARG A 129 -24.47 -8.22 4.56
C ARG A 129 -25.75 -8.77 3.93
N ARG A 130 -25.80 -8.92 2.60
CA ARG A 130 -26.94 -9.45 1.84
C ARG A 130 -26.96 -10.98 1.91
N TYR A 131 -28.00 -11.54 2.53
CA TYR A 131 -28.14 -12.99 2.73
C TYR A 131 -28.90 -13.68 1.59
N ASP A 132 -29.64 -12.89 0.81
CA ASP A 132 -30.34 -13.28 -0.42
C ASP A 132 -29.37 -13.76 -1.49
N LEU A 133 -28.21 -13.09 -1.64
CA LEU A 133 -27.17 -13.46 -2.59
C LEU A 133 -26.52 -14.79 -2.26
N ASP A 134 -26.18 -15.59 -3.27
CA ASP A 134 -25.37 -16.79 -3.09
C ASP A 134 -23.86 -16.47 -3.09
N LEU A 135 -23.02 -17.51 -3.02
CA LEU A 135 -21.57 -17.29 -2.95
C LEU A 135 -20.97 -16.83 -4.29
N ASN A 136 -21.54 -17.25 -5.41
CA ASN A 136 -21.09 -16.86 -6.76
C ASN A 136 -21.45 -15.40 -7.02
N ASP A 137 -22.66 -14.98 -6.65
CA ASP A 137 -23.10 -13.58 -6.72
C ASP A 137 -22.15 -12.66 -5.95
N LEU A 138 -21.75 -13.07 -4.74
CA LEU A 138 -20.79 -12.31 -3.95
C LEU A 138 -19.41 -12.27 -4.62
N ALA A 139 -18.97 -13.39 -5.19
CA ALA A 139 -17.71 -13.46 -5.92
C ALA A 139 -17.70 -12.49 -7.11
N ASP A 140 -18.73 -12.50 -7.94
CA ASP A 140 -18.80 -11.67 -9.15
C ASP A 140 -18.93 -10.19 -8.83
N GLN A 141 -19.75 -9.83 -7.84
CA GLN A 141 -19.90 -8.43 -7.45
C GLN A 141 -18.67 -7.86 -6.73
N THR A 142 -17.82 -8.70 -6.13
CA THR A 142 -16.57 -8.26 -5.49
C THR A 142 -15.35 -8.35 -6.42
N ARG A 143 -15.41 -9.18 -7.46
CA ARG A 143 -14.34 -9.41 -8.45
C ARG A 143 -13.68 -8.13 -9.00
N PRO A 144 -14.39 -7.11 -9.51
CA PRO A 144 -13.74 -5.93 -10.08
C PRO A 144 -12.96 -5.12 -9.03
N ILE A 145 -13.49 -5.01 -7.81
CA ILE A 145 -12.86 -4.28 -6.71
C ILE A 145 -11.59 -5.00 -6.27
N LEU A 146 -11.70 -6.31 -6.04
CA LEU A 146 -10.58 -7.13 -5.61
C LEU A 146 -9.49 -7.14 -6.68
N ARG A 147 -9.83 -7.34 -7.96
CA ARG A 147 -8.86 -7.26 -9.07
C ARG A 147 -8.15 -5.92 -9.13
N GLY A 148 -8.86 -4.80 -9.00
CA GLY A 148 -8.25 -3.47 -8.99
C GLY A 148 -7.23 -3.31 -7.86
N TRP A 149 -7.57 -3.76 -6.64
CA TRP A 149 -6.63 -3.72 -5.51
C TRP A 149 -5.44 -4.64 -5.70
N MET A 150 -5.65 -5.82 -6.28
CA MET A 150 -4.57 -6.75 -6.58
C MET A 150 -3.61 -6.21 -7.64
N GLN A 151 -4.14 -5.61 -8.70
CA GLN A 151 -3.34 -5.04 -9.77
C GLN A 151 -2.53 -3.85 -9.28
N TYR A 152 -3.15 -2.97 -8.48
CA TYR A 152 -2.47 -1.82 -7.92
C TYR A 152 -1.51 -2.25 -6.81
N TYR A 153 -2.02 -2.70 -5.65
CA TYR A 153 -1.22 -2.95 -4.45
C TYR A 153 -0.39 -4.25 -4.46
N GLY A 154 -0.66 -5.17 -5.38
CA GLY A 154 0.03 -6.46 -5.47
C GLY A 154 1.37 -6.41 -6.21
N ARG A 155 1.76 -5.23 -6.74
CA ARG A 155 2.99 -5.06 -7.54
C ARG A 155 4.29 -5.34 -6.77
N PHE A 156 4.35 -4.92 -5.51
CA PHE A 156 5.59 -4.93 -4.72
C PHE A 156 5.61 -6.00 -3.62
N THR A 157 4.66 -5.94 -2.68
CA THR A 157 4.63 -6.85 -1.52
C THR A 157 3.28 -7.58 -1.43
N ARG A 158 3.17 -8.70 -2.16
CA ARG A 158 1.95 -9.53 -2.22
C ARG A 158 1.51 -10.06 -0.86
N SER A 159 2.45 -10.44 0.01
CA SER A 159 2.14 -10.97 1.35
C SER A 159 1.46 -9.95 2.27
N ALA A 160 1.84 -8.67 2.17
CA ALA A 160 1.20 -7.60 2.92
C ALA A 160 -0.23 -7.34 2.41
N LEU A 161 -0.43 -7.40 1.09
CA LEU A 161 -1.75 -7.29 0.49
C LEU A 161 -2.64 -8.48 0.89
N ALA A 162 -2.13 -9.71 0.89
CA ALA A 162 -2.87 -10.89 1.35
C ALA A 162 -3.38 -10.71 2.79
N LYS A 163 -2.52 -10.19 3.69
CA LYS A 163 -2.93 -9.86 5.07
C LYS A 163 -4.06 -8.83 5.11
N ALA A 164 -4.03 -7.81 4.25
CA ALA A 164 -5.11 -6.83 4.17
C ALA A 164 -6.42 -7.46 3.64
N LEU A 165 -6.32 -8.36 2.66
CA LEU A 165 -7.47 -9.04 2.03
C LEU A 165 -8.06 -10.16 2.88
N ARG A 166 -7.37 -10.69 3.91
CA ARG A 166 -7.98 -11.56 4.92
C ARG A 166 -9.21 -10.96 5.61
N ALA A 167 -9.33 -9.63 5.65
CA ALA A 167 -10.53 -8.98 6.16
C ALA A 167 -11.77 -9.28 5.29
N VAL A 168 -11.58 -9.54 3.99
CA VAL A 168 -12.63 -10.00 3.07
C VAL A 168 -13.05 -11.42 3.42
N ASP A 169 -12.08 -12.33 3.64
CA ASP A 169 -12.37 -13.69 4.09
C ASP A 169 -13.11 -13.71 5.43
N ALA A 170 -12.70 -12.87 6.38
CA ALA A 170 -13.40 -12.73 7.65
C ALA A 170 -14.86 -12.25 7.47
N ALA A 171 -15.11 -11.37 6.49
CA ALA A 171 -16.45 -10.93 6.16
C ALA A 171 -17.26 -12.01 5.44
N LEU A 172 -16.65 -12.84 4.60
CA LEU A 172 -17.27 -14.04 3.99
C LEU A 172 -17.65 -15.07 5.05
N VAL A 173 -16.78 -15.35 6.03
CA VAL A 173 -17.10 -16.20 7.18
C VAL A 173 -18.28 -15.63 7.96
N HIS A 174 -18.30 -14.31 8.17
CA HIS A 174 -19.41 -13.67 8.88
C HIS A 174 -20.74 -13.79 8.10
N TRP A 175 -20.72 -13.59 6.79
CA TRP A 175 -21.86 -13.81 5.91
C TRP A 175 -22.35 -15.27 5.96
N ALA A 176 -21.44 -16.24 5.85
CA ALA A 176 -21.78 -17.67 5.86
C ALA A 176 -22.43 -18.10 7.17
N ARG A 177 -21.98 -17.55 8.30
CA ARG A 177 -22.60 -17.77 9.61
C ARG A 177 -24.02 -17.22 9.71
N ARG A 178 -24.35 -16.16 8.97
CA ARG A 178 -25.72 -15.62 8.92
C ARG A 178 -26.61 -16.44 7.97
N LYS A 179 -26.06 -16.92 6.85
CA LYS A 179 -26.81 -17.67 5.83
C LYS A 179 -27.09 -19.13 6.26
N TYR A 180 -26.11 -19.79 6.87
CA TYR A 180 -26.21 -21.22 7.20
C TYR A 180 -26.38 -21.45 8.70
N LYS A 181 -27.54 -22.03 9.08
CA LYS A 181 -27.87 -22.37 10.49
C LYS A 181 -26.78 -23.22 11.16
N SER A 182 -26.20 -24.17 10.44
CA SER A 182 -25.14 -25.07 10.92
C SER A 182 -23.84 -24.35 11.32
N LEU A 183 -23.61 -23.14 10.79
CA LEU A 183 -22.39 -22.35 11.03
C LEU A 183 -22.61 -21.20 12.04
N GLN A 184 -23.86 -20.85 12.36
CA GLN A 184 -24.22 -19.63 13.07
C GLN A 184 -23.44 -19.40 14.37
N ARG A 185 -23.34 -20.43 15.22
CA ARG A 185 -22.64 -20.35 16.52
C ARG A 185 -21.17 -20.81 16.47
N HIS A 186 -20.70 -21.34 15.35
CA HIS A 186 -19.39 -22.01 15.26
C HIS A 186 -18.41 -21.28 14.34
N LYS A 187 -17.74 -20.24 14.87
CA LYS A 187 -16.75 -19.45 14.10
C LYS A 187 -15.64 -20.31 13.51
N ALA A 188 -15.09 -21.26 14.26
CA ALA A 188 -14.04 -22.15 13.79
C ALA A 188 -14.52 -23.02 12.60
N ARG A 189 -15.71 -23.63 12.72
CA ARG A 189 -16.32 -24.42 11.63
C ARG A 189 -16.58 -23.57 10.39
N ALA A 190 -16.95 -22.30 10.54
CA ALA A 190 -17.15 -21.40 9.40
C ALA A 190 -15.82 -21.07 8.66
N TRP A 191 -14.70 -20.98 9.38
CA TRP A 191 -13.38 -20.87 8.74
C TRP A 191 -12.98 -22.15 8.03
N VAL A 192 -13.22 -23.32 8.63
CA VAL A 192 -12.99 -24.62 7.98
C VAL A 192 -13.85 -24.77 6.72
N TRP A 193 -15.12 -24.36 6.79
CA TRP A 193 -16.00 -24.31 5.63
C TRP A 193 -15.43 -23.43 4.51
N LEU A 194 -14.98 -22.21 4.83
CA LEU A 194 -14.38 -21.31 3.83
C LEU A 194 -13.11 -21.91 3.22
N ALA A 195 -12.26 -22.54 4.04
CA ALA A 195 -11.07 -23.24 3.57
C ALA A 195 -11.43 -24.39 2.62
N GLY A 196 -12.47 -25.18 2.93
CA GLY A 196 -12.98 -26.22 2.05
C GLY A 196 -13.57 -25.69 0.74
N VAL A 197 -14.22 -24.52 0.76
CA VAL A 197 -14.64 -23.85 -0.49
C VAL A 197 -13.42 -23.41 -1.30
N LYS A 198 -12.44 -22.75 -0.66
CA LYS A 198 -11.22 -22.29 -1.33
C LYS A 198 -10.41 -23.43 -1.93
N SER A 199 -10.40 -24.60 -1.29
CA SER A 199 -9.75 -25.80 -1.83
C SER A 199 -10.47 -26.35 -3.07
N ARG A 200 -11.82 -26.36 -3.06
CA ARG A 200 -12.63 -26.85 -4.20
C ARG A 200 -12.67 -25.87 -5.37
N GLN A 201 -12.66 -24.56 -5.09
CA GLN A 201 -12.79 -23.50 -6.08
C GLN A 201 -11.81 -22.35 -5.78
N PRO A 202 -10.49 -22.55 -5.96
CA PRO A 202 -9.48 -21.56 -5.60
C PRO A 202 -9.59 -20.25 -6.40
N GLY A 203 -10.22 -20.27 -7.57
CA GLY A 203 -10.43 -19.11 -8.43
C GLY A 203 -11.74 -18.34 -8.19
N LEU A 204 -12.59 -18.77 -7.26
CA LEU A 204 -13.89 -18.16 -7.02
C LEU A 204 -13.74 -16.68 -6.63
N PHE A 205 -12.93 -16.40 -5.61
CA PHE A 205 -12.56 -15.02 -5.25
C PHE A 205 -11.15 -14.70 -5.76
N ALA A 206 -11.01 -13.55 -6.42
CA ALA A 206 -9.76 -13.15 -7.07
C ALA A 206 -8.55 -13.15 -6.11
N HIS A 207 -8.74 -12.75 -4.83
CA HIS A 207 -7.64 -12.61 -3.87
C HIS A 207 -7.10 -13.93 -3.34
N TRP A 208 -7.81 -15.04 -3.52
CA TRP A 208 -7.37 -16.35 -3.04
C TRP A 208 -6.08 -16.83 -3.73
N GLY A 209 -5.86 -16.43 -4.98
CA GLY A 209 -4.64 -16.75 -5.73
C GLY A 209 -3.37 -16.03 -5.25
N ILE A 210 -3.49 -14.92 -4.50
CA ILE A 210 -2.31 -14.19 -3.98
C ILE A 210 -1.59 -15.00 -2.90
N GLU A 211 -2.34 -15.70 -2.06
CA GLU A 211 -1.75 -16.50 -0.98
C GLU A 211 -0.98 -17.71 -1.52
N ALA A 212 -1.43 -18.30 -2.63
CA ALA A 212 -0.79 -19.47 -3.25
C ALA A 212 0.58 -19.15 -3.86
N THR A 213 0.85 -17.90 -4.24
CA THR A 213 2.15 -17.49 -4.82
C THR A 213 3.15 -17.00 -3.79
N ALA A 214 2.75 -16.81 -2.53
CA ALA A 214 3.63 -16.30 -1.47
C ALA A 214 4.52 -17.38 -0.82
N GLY A 215 4.41 -18.63 -1.27
CA GLY A 215 5.14 -19.79 -0.76
C GLY A 215 5.91 -20.57 -1.82
N ARG A 216 6.36 -19.93 -2.90
CA ARG A 216 7.36 -20.47 -3.82
C ARG A 216 8.54 -19.52 -3.92
#